data_AF-B8IFT8-F1
#
_entry.id   AF-B8IFT8-F1
#
_cell.length_a   1.000
_cell.length_b   1.000
_cell.length_c   1.000
_cell.angle_alpha   90.00
_cell.angle_beta   90.00
_cell.angle_gamma   90.00
#
_symmetry.space_group_name_H-M   'P 1'
#
loop_
_entity.id
_entity.type
_entity.pdbx_description
1 polymer ?
#
loop_
_entity_poly.entity_id
_entity_poly.type
_entity_poly.pdbx_seq_one_letter_code
_entity_poly.pdbx_strand_id
1 'polypeptide(L)'
;MSGLDTARILHNPKFRELVEQRTRFGWVLSGVMLGIYLGFILLVAFAKGFLALKIGAGVTSLGILLGLGVILAAFGLTGLYVQRANGRFDDLTRALARDLAR
;
A
#
# COMPACT_ATOMS: atom_id res chain seq x y z
N MET A 1 -16.84 -16.76 22.03
CA MET A 1 -17.15 -16.64 20.59
C MET A 1 -16.82 -17.99 19.96
N SER A 2 -17.84 -18.75 19.56
CA SER A 2 -17.71 -20.18 19.29
C SER A 2 -17.23 -20.44 17.87
N GLY A 3 -16.43 -21.48 17.64
CA GLY A 3 -15.87 -21.80 16.30
C GLY A 3 -16.92 -22.06 15.21
N LEU A 4 -18.19 -22.24 15.57
CA LEU A 4 -19.34 -22.38 14.68
C LEU A 4 -19.73 -21.05 14.00
N ASP A 5 -19.51 -19.93 14.69
CA ASP A 5 -19.78 -18.58 14.17
C ASP A 5 -18.79 -18.24 13.05
N THR A 6 -17.51 -18.61 13.23
CA THR A 6 -16.43 -18.38 12.25
C THR A 6 -16.68 -19.13 10.94
N ALA A 7 -17.10 -20.40 11.00
CA ALA A 7 -17.37 -21.20 9.80
C ALA A 7 -18.56 -20.67 8.99
N ARG A 8 -19.61 -20.19 9.66
CA ARG A 8 -20.80 -19.59 9.02
C ARG A 8 -20.48 -18.25 8.35
N ILE A 9 -19.55 -17.48 8.93
CA ILE A 9 -19.07 -16.21 8.36
C ILE A 9 -18.17 -16.47 7.14
N LEU A 10 -17.27 -17.46 7.18
CA LEU A 10 -16.43 -17.82 6.04
C LEU A 10 -17.22 -18.33 4.83
N HIS A 11 -18.34 -19.04 5.06
CA HIS A 11 -19.22 -19.53 3.99
C HIS A 11 -20.18 -18.48 3.44
N ASN A 12 -20.23 -17.27 4.02
CA ASN A 12 -21.11 -16.21 3.56
C ASN A 12 -20.56 -15.61 2.24
N PRO A 13 -21.31 -15.63 1.13
CA PRO A 13 -20.84 -15.14 -0.16
C PRO A 13 -20.41 -13.67 -0.13
N LYS A 14 -21.05 -12.83 0.71
CA LYS A 14 -20.62 -11.44 0.92
C LYS A 14 -19.22 -11.34 1.53
N PHE A 15 -18.87 -12.24 2.44
CA PHE A 15 -17.56 -12.25 3.10
C PHE A 15 -16.46 -12.70 2.13
N ARG A 16 -16.73 -13.69 1.28
CA ARG A 16 -15.81 -14.09 0.19
C ARG A 16 -15.57 -12.96 -0.79
N GLU A 17 -16.62 -12.26 -1.23
CA GLU A 17 -16.51 -11.14 -2.16
C GLU A 17 -15.69 -9.97 -1.56
N LEU A 18 -15.85 -9.72 -0.25
CA LEU A 18 -15.03 -8.77 0.51
C LEU A 18 -13.56 -9.20 0.57
N VAL A 19 -13.28 -10.47 0.86
CA VAL A 19 -11.91 -11.00 0.95
C VAL A 19 -11.23 -10.97 -0.42
N GLU A 20 -11.91 -11.35 -1.50
CA GLU A 20 -11.37 -11.31 -2.87
C GLU A 20 -11.03 -9.89 -3.31
N GLN A 21 -11.93 -8.93 -3.06
CA GLN A 21 -11.66 -7.52 -3.39
C GLN A 21 -10.44 -6.98 -2.63
N ARG A 22 -10.32 -7.31 -1.34
CA ARG A 22 -9.16 -6.89 -0.51
C ARG A 22 -7.87 -7.55 -0.98
N THR A 23 -7.92 -8.84 -1.29
CA THR A 23 -6.77 -9.65 -1.71
C THR A 23 -6.25 -9.16 -3.06
N ARG A 24 -7.15 -8.91 -4.04
CA ARG A 24 -6.76 -8.37 -5.35
C ARG A 24 -6.09 -6.99 -5.23
N PHE A 25 -6.61 -6.12 -4.37
CA PHE A 25 -5.96 -4.82 -4.10
C PHE A 25 -4.58 -4.99 -3.47
N GLY A 26 -4.45 -5.88 -2.48
CA GLY A 26 -3.15 -6.22 -1.88
C GLY A 26 -2.13 -6.68 -2.93
N TRP A 27 -2.54 -7.60 -3.81
CA TRP A 27 -1.69 -8.09 -4.91
C TRP A 27 -1.24 -6.99 -5.88
N VAL A 28 -2.14 -6.05 -6.23
CA VAL A 28 -1.77 -4.92 -7.09
C VAL A 28 -0.71 -4.04 -6.41
N LEU A 29 -0.92 -3.69 -5.14
CA LEU A 29 0.05 -2.89 -4.39
C LEU A 29 1.38 -3.59 -4.19
N SER A 30 1.38 -4.90 -3.90
CA SER A 30 2.60 -5.71 -3.85
C SER A 30 3.32 -5.71 -5.20
N GLY A 31 2.60 -5.83 -6.31
CA GLY A 31 3.17 -5.74 -7.66
C GLY A 31 3.79 -4.36 -7.95
N VAL A 32 3.11 -3.28 -7.56
CA VAL A 32 3.65 -1.92 -7.74
C VAL A 32 4.89 -1.70 -6.86
N MET A 33 4.86 -2.12 -5.59
CA MET A 33 6.02 -2.03 -4.70
C MET A 33 7.21 -2.83 -5.25
N LEU A 34 6.96 -4.04 -5.76
CA LEU A 34 7.98 -4.87 -6.39
C LEU A 34 8.57 -4.19 -7.63
N GLY A 35 7.71 -3.57 -8.47
CA GLY A 35 8.15 -2.81 -9.63
C GLY A 35 9.01 -1.60 -9.27
N ILE A 36 8.61 -0.82 -8.25
CA ILE A 36 9.41 0.30 -7.73
C ILE A 36 10.76 -0.20 -7.21
N TYR A 37 10.76 -1.30 -6.45
CA TYR A 37 11.97 -1.86 -5.85
C TYR A 37 12.96 -2.36 -6.90
N LEU A 38 12.48 -3.17 -7.86
CA LEU A 38 13.30 -3.66 -8.97
C LEU A 38 13.76 -2.52 -9.87
N GLY A 39 12.89 -1.54 -10.15
CA GLY A 39 13.23 -0.34 -10.92
C GLY A 39 14.33 0.47 -10.23
N PHE A 40 14.24 0.68 -8.93
CA PHE A 40 15.27 1.38 -8.15
C PHE A 40 16.60 0.61 -8.16
N ILE A 41 16.57 -0.72 -7.95
CA ILE A 41 17.78 -1.56 -8.00
C ILE A 41 18.43 -1.48 -9.39
N LEU A 42 17.66 -1.58 -10.46
CA LEU A 42 18.16 -1.45 -11.84
C LEU A 42 18.79 -0.07 -12.05
N LEU A 43 18.14 0.99 -11.59
CA LEU A 43 18.68 2.35 -11.70
C LEU A 43 20.00 2.48 -10.94
N VAL A 44 20.09 1.91 -9.73
CA VAL A 44 21.32 1.88 -8.92
C VAL A 44 22.40 1.02 -9.56
N ALA A 45 22.06 -0.08 -10.22
CA ALA A 45 23.01 -0.99 -10.84
C ALA A 45 23.59 -0.42 -12.14
N PHE A 46 22.75 0.13 -13.01
CA PHE A 46 23.15 0.55 -14.36
C PHE A 46 23.44 2.05 -14.49
N ALA A 47 22.83 2.90 -13.66
CA ALA A 47 22.94 4.35 -13.77
C ALA A 47 23.74 4.98 -12.62
N LYS A 48 24.77 4.27 -12.09
CA LYS A 48 25.69 4.82 -11.07
C LYS A 48 26.27 6.19 -11.44
N GLY A 49 26.64 6.38 -12.72
CA GLY A 49 27.15 7.66 -13.22
C GLY A 49 26.12 8.79 -13.13
N PHE A 50 24.85 8.49 -13.37
CA PHE A 50 23.75 9.46 -13.28
C PHE A 50 23.40 9.79 -11.82
N LEU A 51 23.48 8.79 -10.94
CA LEU A 51 23.30 8.96 -9.49
C LEU A 51 24.46 9.71 -8.83
N ALA A 52 25.66 9.66 -9.44
CA ALA A 52 26.85 10.39 -9.00
C ALA A 52 26.92 11.82 -9.55
N LEU A 53 26.02 12.23 -10.45
CA LEU A 53 25.91 13.62 -10.88
C LEU A 53 25.56 14.48 -9.67
N LYS A 54 26.49 15.37 -9.33
CA LYS A 54 26.33 16.33 -8.24
C LYS A 54 25.44 17.47 -8.72
N ILE A 55 24.44 17.83 -7.93
CA ILE A 55 23.65 19.03 -8.17
C ILE A 55 24.37 20.18 -7.45
N GLY A 56 25.10 21.00 -8.22
CA GLY A 56 25.82 22.18 -7.72
C GLY A 56 27.16 21.90 -7.03
N ALA A 57 27.62 22.84 -6.19
CA ALA A 57 28.90 22.76 -5.46
C ALA A 57 28.84 21.92 -4.16
N GLY A 58 27.69 21.30 -3.86
CA GLY A 58 27.46 20.54 -2.64
C GLY A 58 27.74 19.04 -2.76
N VAL A 59 27.50 18.32 -1.65
CA VAL A 59 27.62 16.85 -1.56
C VAL A 59 26.35 16.11 -2.02
N THR A 60 25.27 16.83 -2.34
CA THR A 60 23.99 16.24 -2.71
C THR A 60 24.02 15.74 -4.15
N SER A 61 23.99 14.41 -4.32
CA SER A 61 23.93 13.78 -5.62
C SER A 61 22.48 13.56 -6.06
N LEU A 62 22.26 13.47 -7.37
CA LEU A 62 20.94 13.18 -7.95
C LEU A 62 20.34 11.90 -7.34
N GLY A 63 21.18 10.94 -6.95
CA GLY A 63 20.75 9.70 -6.31
C GLY A 63 20.13 9.84 -4.93
N ILE A 64 20.55 10.83 -4.14
CA ILE A 64 19.92 11.11 -2.84
C ILE A 64 18.48 11.58 -3.06
N LEU A 65 18.27 12.48 -4.03
CA LEU A 65 16.93 12.98 -4.37
C LEU A 65 16.04 11.86 -4.93
N LEU A 66 16.62 10.99 -5.75
CA LEU A 66 15.92 9.84 -6.33
C LEU A 66 15.52 8.82 -5.25
N GLY A 67 16.43 8.52 -4.32
CA GLY A 67 16.14 7.68 -3.15
C GLY A 67 15.04 8.28 -2.26
N LEU A 68 15.08 9.60 -2.03
CA LEU A 68 14.01 10.29 -1.31
C LEU A 68 12.67 10.18 -2.03
N GLY A 69 12.66 10.29 -3.36
CA GLY A 69 11.47 10.08 -4.18
C GLY A 69 10.88 8.68 -4.03
N VAL A 70 11.74 7.64 -3.97
CA VAL A 70 11.30 6.26 -3.71
C VAL A 70 10.71 6.11 -2.31
N ILE A 71 11.31 6.72 -1.29
CA ILE A 71 10.79 6.71 0.07
C ILE A 71 9.39 7.35 0.11
N LEU A 72 9.23 8.54 -0.48
CA LEU A 72 7.93 9.21 -0.55
C LEU A 72 6.90 8.38 -1.32
N ALA A 73 7.29 7.74 -2.41
CA ALA A 73 6.42 6.83 -3.15
C ALA A 73 5.98 5.63 -2.30
N ALA A 74 6.89 5.03 -1.52
CA ALA A 74 6.56 3.92 -0.62
C ALA A 74 5.56 4.34 0.48
N PHE A 75 5.76 5.52 1.09
CA PHE A 75 4.81 6.08 2.05
C PHE A 75 3.46 6.38 1.39
N GLY A 76 3.45 6.96 0.19
CA GLY A 76 2.24 7.25 -0.57
C GLY A 76 1.45 5.98 -0.92
N LEU A 77 2.14 4.93 -1.39
CA LEU A 77 1.53 3.62 -1.65
C LEU A 77 0.93 3.00 -0.40
N THR A 78 1.68 3.02 0.70
CA THR A 78 1.23 2.47 1.98
C THR A 78 -0.01 3.23 2.49
N GLY A 79 0.01 4.57 2.40
CA GLY A 79 -1.12 5.42 2.77
C GLY A 79 -2.36 5.16 1.91
N LEU A 80 -2.19 5.05 0.58
CA LEU A 80 -3.27 4.72 -0.36
C LEU A 80 -3.88 3.35 -0.04
N TYR A 81 -3.04 2.34 0.25
CA TYR A 81 -3.50 1.02 0.67
C TYR A 81 -4.31 1.11 1.96
N VAL A 82 -3.78 1.75 3.01
CA VAL A 82 -4.45 1.86 4.31
C VAL A 82 -5.78 2.60 4.16
N GLN A 83 -5.82 3.73 3.45
CA GLN A 83 -7.06 4.47 3.21
C GLN A 83 -8.10 3.62 2.49
N ARG A 84 -7.69 2.90 1.43
CA ARG A 84 -8.59 2.04 0.66
C ARG A 84 -9.07 0.83 1.46
N ALA A 85 -8.18 0.24 2.27
CA ALA A 85 -8.45 -0.92 3.11
C ALA A 85 -9.31 -0.57 4.34
N ASN A 86 -9.20 0.65 4.86
CA ASN A 86 -9.94 1.15 6.02
C ASN A 86 -11.28 1.81 5.65
N GLY A 87 -11.45 2.32 4.42
CA GLY A 87 -12.68 3.01 4.01
C GLY A 87 -13.98 2.22 4.25
N ARG A 88 -13.95 0.87 4.16
CA ARG A 88 -15.13 0.03 4.41
C ARG A 88 -15.38 -0.27 5.90
N PHE A 89 -14.32 -0.29 6.72
CA PHE A 89 -14.45 -0.44 8.18
C PHE A 89 -15.06 0.83 8.79
N ASP A 90 -14.68 1.99 8.27
CA ASP A 90 -15.29 3.26 8.62
C ASP A 90 -16.78 3.31 8.26
N ASP A 91 -17.17 2.83 7.08
CA ASP A 91 -18.58 2.78 6.67
C ASP A 91 -19.43 1.87 7.57
N LEU A 92 -18.90 0.69 7.95
CA LEU A 92 -19.59 -0.20 8.90
C LEU A 92 -19.68 0.43 10.30
N THR A 93 -18.59 1.05 10.77
CA THR A 93 -18.56 1.73 12.08
C THR A 93 -19.54 2.90 12.11
N ARG A 94 -19.66 3.68 11.04
CA ARG A 94 -20.63 4.78 10.92
C ARG A 94 -22.07 4.31 10.81
N ALA A 95 -22.32 3.12 10.25
CA ALA A 95 -23.66 2.53 10.24
C ALA A 95 -24.07 2.07 11.64
N LEU A 96 -23.19 1.34 12.34
CA LEU A 96 -23.42 0.89 13.72
C LEU A 96 -23.57 2.04 14.71
N ALA A 97 -22.78 3.10 14.59
CA ALA A 97 -22.89 4.27 15.45
C ALA A 97 -24.20 5.04 15.26
N ARG A 98 -24.82 4.99 14.07
CA ARG A 98 -26.14 5.60 13.82
C ARG A 98 -27.29 4.77 14.35
N ASP A 99 -27.21 3.45 14.29
CA ASP A 99 -28.25 2.55 14.81
C ASP A 99 -28.27 2.52 16.35
N LEU A 100 -27.12 2.66 17.01
CA LEU A 100 -27.03 2.73 18.48
C LEU A 100 -27.35 4.11 19.07
N ALA A 101 -27.46 5.14 18.22
CA ALA A 101 -27.89 6.48 18.61
C ALA A 101 -29.42 6.69 18.50
N ARG A 102 -30.17 5.63 18.17
CA ARG A 102 -31.63 5.55 18.20
C ARG A 102 -32.10 4.71 19.38
#